data_AF-A0A261A967-F1
#
_entry.id   AF-A0A261A967-F1
#
_cell.length_a   1.000
_cell.length_b   1.000
_cell.length_c   1.000
_cell.angle_alpha   90.00
_cell.angle_beta   90.00
_cell.angle_gamma   90.00
#
_symmetry.space_group_name_H-M   'P 1'
#
loop_
_entity.id
_entity.type
_entity.pdbx_description
1 polymer ?
#
loop_
_entity_poly.entity_id
_entity_poly.type
_entity_poly.pdbx_seq_one_letter_code
_entity_poly.pdbx_strand_id
1 'polypeptide(L)'
;NMGKRLKSNARKSAVNKLVKKTDNRIKEEQRVIRTPKEDEQALKLVHAPKISSAMFMKYNTQLGPPFHVIVDTNFVNFAVKNRIDMFQGLMDCLYAKTIVYATDCVLAELEKVRKFKIALKVLKDPRVQRLKCEHKGTYADDCLVQRVTQRMPDAYGAPMN
;
A
#
# COMPACT_ATOMS: atom_id res chain seq x y z
N ASN A 1 71.05 21.66 41.83
CA ASN A 1 69.75 21.44 42.52
C ASN A 1 68.84 22.63 42.26
N MET A 2 67.60 22.55 41.83
CA MET A 2 66.70 21.44 41.48
C MET A 2 65.52 22.07 40.69
N GLY A 3 65.21 21.52 39.51
CA GLY A 3 63.88 21.48 38.87
C GLY A 3 63.06 22.77 38.66
N LYS A 4 63.19 23.40 37.49
CA LYS A 4 62.08 24.22 36.93
C LYS A 4 60.91 23.28 36.62
N ARG A 5 59.93 23.23 37.52
CA ARG A 5 58.68 22.48 37.34
C ARG A 5 57.88 23.15 36.23
N LEU A 6 57.93 22.61 35.01
CA LEU A 6 57.01 22.94 33.92
C LEU A 6 55.59 22.70 34.44
N LYS A 7 54.86 23.78 34.76
CA LYS A 7 53.45 23.70 35.13
C LYS A 7 52.72 23.21 33.88
N SER A 8 52.39 21.92 33.85
CA SER A 8 51.54 21.36 32.80
C SER A 8 50.22 22.12 32.84
N ASN A 9 49.88 22.79 31.74
CA ASN A 9 48.60 23.48 31.60
C ASN A 9 47.48 22.46 31.81
N ALA A 10 46.88 22.46 33.00
CA ALA A 10 45.77 21.58 33.34
C ALA A 10 44.60 21.93 32.41
N ARG A 11 44.28 21.01 31.48
CA ARG A 11 43.13 21.15 30.57
C ARG A 11 41.87 21.28 31.44
N LYS A 12 41.25 22.46 31.44
CA LYS A 12 40.12 22.88 32.31
C LYS A 12 38.78 22.15 32.07
N SER A 13 38.79 20.91 31.58
CA SER A 13 37.56 20.11 31.53
C SER A 13 37.93 18.62 31.56
N ALA A 14 37.98 18.05 32.76
CA ALA A 14 38.03 16.61 32.93
C ALA A 14 36.63 16.05 32.71
N VAL A 15 36.25 15.88 31.44
CA VAL A 15 34.98 15.23 31.09
C VAL A 15 35.16 13.72 31.27
N ASN A 16 34.26 13.08 32.03
CA ASN A 16 34.21 11.62 32.13
C ASN A 16 34.14 11.01 30.72
N LYS A 17 35.00 10.03 30.42
CA LYS A 17 35.05 9.34 29.12
C LYS A 17 33.81 8.45 28.95
N LEU A 18 32.68 9.06 28.62
CA LEU A 18 31.45 8.36 28.26
C LEU A 18 31.56 7.82 26.82
N VAL A 19 31.06 6.60 26.60
CA VAL A 19 31.01 5.99 25.27
C VAL A 19 30.10 6.82 24.37
N LYS A 20 30.58 7.17 23.18
CA LYS A 20 29.80 7.93 22.20
C LYS A 20 28.70 7.05 21.64
N LYS A 21 27.49 7.59 21.43
CA LYS A 21 26.34 6.87 20.83
C LYS A 21 26.59 6.34 19.40
N THR A 22 27.72 6.71 18.80
CA THR A 22 28.17 6.31 17.46
C THR A 22 29.28 5.25 17.50
N ASP A 23 29.70 4.78 18.68
CA ASP A 23 30.81 3.85 18.85
C ASP A 23 30.46 2.45 18.30
N ASN A 24 31.43 1.79 17.65
CA ASN A 24 31.29 0.45 17.07
C ASN A 24 31.07 -0.64 18.13
N ARG A 25 31.37 -0.37 19.40
CA ARG A 25 31.21 -1.33 20.51
C ARG A 25 29.76 -1.42 21.04
N ILE A 26 28.88 -0.51 20.61
CA ILE A 26 27.45 -0.52 20.96
C ILE A 26 26.72 -1.43 19.97
N LYS A 27 25.74 -2.20 20.46
CA LYS A 27 24.87 -3.04 19.61
C LYS A 27 24.22 -2.20 18.53
N GLU A 28 24.15 -2.74 17.31
CA GLU A 28 23.76 -2.03 16.10
C GLU A 28 22.35 -1.39 16.21
N GLU A 29 21.43 -2.04 16.93
CA GLU A 29 20.07 -1.55 17.23
C GLU A 29 20.04 -0.25 18.06
N GLN A 30 21.05 -0.01 18.89
CA GLN A 30 21.14 1.15 19.79
C GLN A 30 22.13 2.21 19.30
N ARG A 31 22.80 1.93 18.18
CA ARG A 31 23.81 2.79 17.60
C ARG A 31 23.15 3.86 16.74
N VAL A 32 23.45 5.12 17.02
CA VAL A 32 23.00 6.23 16.16
C VAL A 32 23.89 6.24 14.92
N ILE A 33 23.42 5.63 13.84
CA ILE A 33 24.04 5.74 12.52
C ILE A 33 23.72 7.13 11.99
N ARG A 34 24.74 7.98 11.84
CA ARG A 34 24.58 9.27 11.16
C ARG A 34 24.42 8.96 9.67
N THR A 35 23.25 9.23 9.12
CA THR A 35 23.07 9.20 7.67
C THR A 35 24.03 10.22 7.04
N PRO A 36 24.76 9.86 5.97
CA PRO A 36 25.54 10.83 5.21
C PRO A 36 24.59 11.95 4.76
N LYS A 37 25.03 13.21 4.87
CA LYS A 37 24.28 14.33 4.30
C LYS A 37 24.14 14.06 2.81
N GLU A 38 22.91 13.94 2.33
CA GLU A 38 22.63 13.78 0.90
C GLU A 38 23.21 14.97 0.15
N ASP A 39 23.92 14.71 -0.95
CA ASP A 39 24.54 15.74 -1.78
C ASP A 39 23.47 16.72 -2.26
N GLU A 40 23.61 18.02 -1.93
CA GLU A 40 22.65 19.08 -2.29
C GLU A 40 22.47 19.24 -3.82
N GLN A 41 23.36 18.65 -4.61
CA GLN A 41 23.37 18.66 -6.08
C GLN A 41 22.73 17.41 -6.72
N ALA A 42 22.32 16.41 -5.92
CA ALA A 42 21.56 15.29 -6.46
C ALA A 42 20.17 15.79 -6.90
N LEU A 43 19.81 15.58 -8.17
CA LEU A 43 18.47 15.86 -8.68
C LEU A 43 17.42 15.18 -7.80
N LYS A 44 16.70 15.97 -6.99
CA LYS A 44 15.51 15.49 -6.28
C LYS A 44 14.43 15.22 -7.31
N LEU A 45 14.27 13.96 -7.70
CA LEU A 45 13.16 13.51 -8.54
C LEU A 45 11.85 13.68 -7.76
N VAL A 46 11.12 14.75 -8.05
CA VAL A 46 9.75 14.93 -7.53
C VAL A 46 8.82 14.10 -8.40
N HIS A 47 8.43 12.93 -7.92
CA HIS A 47 7.43 12.09 -8.57
C HIS A 47 6.03 12.68 -8.36
N ALA A 48 5.67 13.68 -9.14
CA ALA A 48 4.28 14.13 -9.21
C ALA A 48 3.45 13.05 -9.94
N PRO A 49 2.30 12.60 -9.38
CA PRO A 49 1.42 11.68 -10.08
C PRO A 49 0.91 12.36 -11.36
N LYS A 50 1.06 11.68 -12.50
CA LYS A 50 0.56 12.17 -13.79
C LYS A 50 -0.93 11.84 -13.89
N ILE A 51 -1.72 12.83 -14.32
CA ILE A 51 -3.14 12.67 -14.58
C ILE A 51 -3.34 11.68 -15.73
N SER A 52 -4.26 10.72 -15.56
CA SER A 52 -4.58 9.77 -16.63
C SER A 52 -5.25 10.48 -17.81
N SER A 53 -4.81 10.20 -19.03
CA SER A 53 -5.42 10.74 -20.26
C SER A 53 -6.87 10.28 -20.47
N ALA A 54 -7.30 9.24 -19.74
CA ALA A 54 -8.68 8.76 -19.69
C ALA A 54 -9.64 9.72 -18.97
N MET A 55 -9.10 10.63 -18.15
CA MET A 55 -9.88 11.51 -17.29
C MET A 55 -10.10 12.85 -17.99
N PHE A 56 -11.37 13.20 -18.23
CA PHE A 56 -11.78 14.56 -18.53
C PHE A 56 -12.34 15.18 -17.24
N MET A 57 -11.57 16.07 -16.60
CA MET A 57 -11.85 16.56 -15.25
C MET A 57 -11.98 15.37 -14.25
N LYS A 58 -13.17 15.14 -13.68
CA LYS A 58 -13.48 13.99 -12.80
C LYS A 58 -14.18 12.84 -13.52
N TYR A 59 -14.47 12.99 -14.82
CA TYR A 59 -15.18 12.00 -15.61
C TYR A 59 -14.20 11.07 -16.32
N ASN A 60 -14.37 9.76 -16.12
CA ASN A 60 -13.56 8.75 -16.81
C ASN A 60 -14.24 8.32 -18.11
N THR A 61 -13.68 8.70 -19.25
CA THR A 61 -14.24 8.38 -20.58
C THR A 61 -14.06 6.91 -20.97
N GLN A 62 -13.19 6.17 -20.26
CA GLN A 62 -12.99 4.74 -20.50
C GLN A 62 -13.99 3.84 -19.78
N LEU A 63 -14.83 4.40 -18.90
CA LEU A 63 -15.93 3.67 -18.29
C LEU A 63 -17.07 3.54 -19.30
N GLY A 64 -17.17 2.36 -19.92
CA GLY A 64 -18.26 2.02 -20.81
C GLY A 64 -18.47 0.51 -20.89
N PRO A 65 -19.54 0.05 -21.55
CA PRO A 65 -19.78 -1.37 -21.77
C PRO A 65 -18.69 -2.03 -22.63
N PRO A 66 -18.25 -3.27 -22.31
CA PRO A 66 -18.63 -4.05 -21.14
C PRO A 66 -17.98 -3.49 -19.85
N PHE A 67 -18.78 -3.30 -18.80
CA PHE A 67 -18.26 -2.79 -17.54
C PHE A 67 -17.39 -3.84 -16.85
N HIS A 68 -16.21 -3.43 -16.38
CA HIS A 68 -15.31 -4.27 -15.62
C HIS A 68 -15.48 -3.96 -14.13
N VAL A 69 -16.10 -4.88 -13.39
CA VAL A 69 -16.45 -4.68 -11.97
C VAL A 69 -15.58 -5.59 -11.12
N ILE A 70 -14.82 -5.00 -10.19
CA ILE A 70 -14.08 -5.76 -9.17
C ILE A 70 -14.98 -5.88 -7.94
N VAL A 71 -15.05 -7.08 -7.37
CA VAL A 71 -15.93 -7.39 -6.26
C VAL A 71 -15.14 -7.69 -4.99
N ASP A 72 -15.63 -7.19 -3.86
CA ASP A 72 -15.11 -7.42 -2.52
C ASP A 72 -15.92 -8.49 -1.75
N THR A 73 -15.33 -9.04 -0.69
CA THR A 73 -15.91 -10.01 0.23
C THR A 73 -17.28 -9.58 0.76
N ASN A 74 -17.42 -8.32 1.19
CA ASN A 74 -18.66 -7.82 1.78
C ASN A 74 -19.78 -7.78 0.74
N PHE A 75 -19.48 -7.36 -0.48
CA PHE A 75 -20.46 -7.29 -1.55
C PHE A 75 -21.07 -8.67 -1.85
N VAL A 76 -20.23 -9.70 -2.01
CA VAL A 76 -20.73 -11.07 -2.27
C VAL A 76 -21.52 -11.60 -1.09
N ASN A 77 -21.05 -11.35 0.14
CA ASN A 77 -21.76 -11.78 1.34
C ASN A 77 -23.15 -11.16 1.44
N PHE A 78 -23.28 -9.87 1.11
CA PHE A 78 -24.59 -9.20 1.07
C PHE A 78 -25.47 -9.68 -0.08
N ALA A 79 -24.91 -9.90 -1.27
CA ALA A 79 -25.65 -10.46 -2.40
C ALA A 79 -26.27 -11.83 -2.06
N VAL A 80 -25.47 -12.73 -1.47
CA VAL A 80 -25.94 -14.05 -1.01
C VAL A 80 -26.99 -13.92 0.09
N LYS A 81 -26.78 -13.05 1.08
CA LYS A 81 -27.73 -12.83 2.18
C LYS A 81 -29.09 -12.34 1.68
N ASN A 82 -29.08 -11.45 0.69
CA ASN A 82 -30.29 -10.86 0.10
C ASN A 82 -30.86 -11.69 -1.06
N ARG A 83 -30.27 -12.85 -1.37
CA ARG A 83 -30.68 -13.73 -2.48
C ARG A 83 -30.67 -13.05 -3.85
N ILE A 84 -29.72 -12.15 -4.07
CA ILE A 84 -29.50 -11.47 -5.35
C ILE A 84 -28.45 -12.27 -6.13
N ASP A 85 -28.78 -12.65 -7.37
CA ASP A 85 -27.75 -13.15 -8.29
C ASP A 85 -26.84 -11.99 -8.69
N MET A 86 -25.57 -12.11 -8.35
CA MET A 86 -24.57 -11.08 -8.58
C MET A 86 -24.47 -10.67 -10.05
N PHE A 87 -24.52 -11.64 -10.97
CA PHE A 87 -24.34 -11.34 -12.40
C PHE A 87 -25.56 -10.61 -12.97
N GLN A 88 -26.76 -11.14 -12.71
CA GLN A 88 -28.00 -10.51 -13.13
C GLN A 88 -28.19 -9.14 -12.47
N GLY A 89 -27.97 -9.04 -11.16
CA GLY A 89 -28.09 -7.79 -10.42
C GLY A 89 -27.15 -6.69 -10.90
N LEU A 90 -25.92 -7.03 -11.32
CA LEU A 90 -25.01 -6.06 -11.93
C LEU A 90 -25.47 -5.61 -13.31
N MET A 91 -25.98 -6.53 -14.14
CA MET A 91 -26.52 -6.19 -15.46
C MET A 91 -27.79 -5.34 -15.37
N ASP A 92 -28.68 -5.64 -14.43
CA ASP A 92 -29.91 -4.87 -14.19
C ASP A 92 -29.60 -3.47 -13.61
N CYS A 93 -28.56 -3.35 -12.80
CA CYS A 93 -28.12 -2.08 -12.23
C CYS A 93 -27.45 -1.16 -13.27
N LEU A 94 -26.55 -1.71 -14.09
CA LEU A 94 -25.77 -0.95 -15.05
C LEU A 94 -26.40 -0.88 -16.46
N TYR A 95 -27.51 -1.62 -16.68
CA TYR A 95 -28.20 -1.77 -17.96
C TYR A 95 -27.26 -2.16 -19.12
N ALA A 96 -26.21 -2.93 -18.83
CA ALA A 96 -25.18 -3.27 -19.77
C ALA A 96 -24.45 -4.58 -19.40
N LYS A 97 -23.75 -5.15 -20.39
CA LYS A 97 -22.91 -6.34 -20.17
C LYS A 97 -21.82 -6.01 -19.14
N THR A 98 -21.71 -6.86 -18.13
CA THR A 98 -20.73 -6.71 -17.04
C THR A 98 -19.82 -7.93 -16.97
N ILE A 99 -18.53 -7.69 -16.78
CA ILE A 99 -17.50 -8.69 -16.52
C ILE A 99 -17.05 -8.52 -15.07
N VAL A 100 -17.20 -9.59 -14.31
CA VAL A 100 -16.93 -9.59 -12.87
C VAL A 100 -15.53 -10.12 -12.61
N TYR A 101 -14.78 -9.42 -11.75
CA TYR A 101 -13.45 -9.79 -11.33
C TYR A 101 -13.39 -10.03 -9.82
N ALA A 102 -12.63 -11.04 -9.41
CA ALA A 102 -12.27 -11.28 -8.02
C ALA A 102 -10.75 -11.37 -7.88
N THR A 103 -10.21 -10.70 -6.87
CA THR A 103 -8.77 -10.72 -6.57
C THR A 103 -8.41 -11.92 -5.69
N ASP A 104 -7.15 -12.35 -5.77
CA ASP A 104 -6.61 -13.40 -4.90
C ASP A 104 -6.77 -13.10 -3.41
N CYS A 105 -6.60 -11.83 -3.01
CA CYS A 105 -6.74 -11.42 -1.62
C CYS A 105 -8.18 -11.55 -1.11
N VAL A 106 -9.19 -11.16 -1.91
CA VAL A 106 -10.62 -11.32 -1.60
C VAL A 106 -10.99 -12.79 -1.46
N LEU A 107 -10.51 -13.64 -2.37
CA LEU A 107 -10.71 -15.09 -2.28
C LEU A 107 -10.07 -15.67 -1.01
N ALA A 108 -8.84 -15.27 -0.70
CA ALA A 108 -8.13 -15.73 0.49
C ALA A 108 -8.81 -15.28 1.79
N GLU A 109 -9.37 -14.08 1.82
CA GLU A 109 -10.13 -13.57 2.96
C GLU A 109 -11.44 -14.36 3.18
N LEU A 110 -12.17 -14.67 2.12
CA LEU A 110 -13.35 -15.54 2.21
C LEU A 110 -13.01 -16.97 2.62
N GLU A 111 -11.86 -17.50 2.21
CA GLU A 111 -11.39 -18.83 2.62
C GLU A 111 -11.04 -18.89 4.12
N LYS A 112 -10.57 -17.78 4.71
CA LYS A 112 -10.34 -17.69 6.16
C LYS A 112 -11.63 -17.76 6.97
N VAL A 113 -12.74 -17.25 6.43
CA VAL A 113 -14.02 -17.18 7.14
C VAL A 113 -14.89 -18.40 6.81
N ARG A 114 -14.91 -19.39 7.72
CA ARG A 114 -15.66 -20.65 7.56
C ARG A 114 -17.16 -20.52 7.27
N LYS A 115 -17.78 -19.38 7.62
CA LYS A 115 -19.22 -19.14 7.49
C LYS A 115 -19.66 -18.87 6.04
N PHE A 116 -18.77 -18.41 5.16
CA PHE A 116 -19.13 -17.89 3.84
C PHE A 116 -18.85 -18.87 2.68
N LYS A 117 -19.11 -20.16 2.89
CA LYS A 117 -18.89 -21.21 1.86
C LYS A 117 -19.69 -20.97 0.56
N ILE A 118 -20.89 -20.41 0.67
CA ILE A 118 -21.73 -20.10 -0.49
C ILE A 118 -21.12 -18.95 -1.30
N ALA A 119 -20.71 -17.87 -0.64
CA ALA A 119 -20.03 -16.75 -1.30
C ALA A 119 -18.74 -17.20 -2.00
N LEU A 120 -17.96 -18.09 -1.37
CA LEU A 120 -16.77 -18.68 -1.97
C LEU A 120 -17.09 -19.50 -3.24
N LYS A 121 -18.21 -20.23 -3.26
CA LYS A 121 -18.66 -20.95 -4.46
C LYS A 121 -19.06 -19.99 -5.58
N VAL A 122 -19.74 -18.89 -5.25
CA VAL A 122 -20.14 -17.86 -6.21
C VAL A 122 -18.91 -17.22 -6.85
N LEU A 123 -17.87 -16.90 -6.08
CA LEU A 123 -16.64 -16.33 -6.63
C LEU A 123 -15.75 -17.33 -7.38
N LYS A 124 -15.93 -18.64 -7.16
CA LYS A 124 -15.27 -19.71 -7.92
C LYS A 124 -16.02 -20.10 -9.19
N ASP A 125 -17.15 -19.44 -9.50
CA ASP A 125 -17.87 -19.61 -10.76
C ASP A 125 -16.96 -19.21 -11.94
N PRO A 126 -16.90 -20.01 -13.03
CA PRO A 126 -16.03 -19.73 -14.18
C PRO A 126 -16.34 -18.40 -14.90
N ARG A 127 -17.52 -17.81 -14.67
CA ARG A 127 -17.87 -16.48 -15.19
C ARG A 127 -17.12 -15.36 -14.47
N VAL A 128 -16.59 -15.60 -13.27
CA VAL A 128 -15.75 -14.65 -12.53
C VAL A 128 -14.31 -14.76 -13.00
N GLN A 129 -13.74 -13.65 -13.45
CA GLN A 129 -12.34 -13.59 -13.84
C GLN A 129 -11.45 -13.35 -12.63
N ARG A 130 -10.44 -14.21 -12.45
CA ARG A 130 -9.52 -14.13 -11.32
C ARG A 130 -8.36 -13.18 -11.60
N LEU A 131 -8.14 -12.23 -10.71
CA LEU A 131 -7.03 -11.27 -10.77
C LEU A 131 -5.93 -11.65 -9.79
N LYS A 132 -4.74 -11.92 -10.33
CA LYS A 132 -3.57 -12.21 -9.51
C LYS A 132 -3.09 -10.99 -8.75
N CYS A 133 -2.67 -11.20 -7.52
CA CYS A 133 -2.17 -10.14 -6.64
C CYS A 133 -0.70 -10.37 -6.29
N GLU A 134 0.11 -9.31 -6.39
CA GLU A 134 1.54 -9.34 -6.12
C GLU A 134 1.87 -8.48 -4.89
N HIS A 135 1.31 -8.84 -3.75
CA HIS A 135 1.59 -8.14 -2.49
C HIS A 135 1.66 -9.14 -1.33
N LYS A 136 2.42 -8.79 -0.30
CA LYS A 136 2.52 -9.58 0.92
C LYS A 136 1.28 -9.33 1.79
N GLY A 137 0.62 -10.41 2.21
CA GLY A 137 -0.61 -10.31 3.01
C GLY A 137 -1.88 -10.39 2.17
N THR A 138 -3.03 -10.38 2.84
CA THR A 138 -4.34 -10.61 2.21
C THR A 138 -5.36 -9.53 2.58
N TYR A 139 -4.91 -8.31 2.87
CA TYR A 139 -5.83 -7.22 3.17
C TYR A 139 -6.41 -6.71 1.85
N ALA A 140 -7.68 -7.01 1.59
CA ALA A 140 -8.31 -6.77 0.30
C ALA A 140 -8.46 -5.29 -0.02
N ASP A 141 -8.81 -4.46 0.98
CA ASP A 141 -9.05 -3.03 0.77
C ASP A 141 -7.83 -2.32 0.17
N ASP A 142 -6.64 -2.51 0.75
CA ASP A 142 -5.39 -1.90 0.27
C ASP A 142 -5.08 -2.33 -1.17
N CYS A 143 -5.30 -3.61 -1.48
CA CYS A 143 -5.12 -4.14 -2.83
C CYS A 143 -6.06 -3.49 -3.83
N LEU A 144 -7.34 -3.39 -3.49
CA LEU A 144 -8.37 -2.82 -4.36
C LEU A 144 -8.11 -1.33 -4.59
N VAL A 145 -7.81 -0.58 -3.52
CA VAL A 145 -7.46 0.84 -3.62
C VAL A 145 -6.22 1.02 -4.50
N GLN A 146 -5.14 0.30 -4.23
CA GLN A 146 -3.91 0.41 -5.04
C GLN A 146 -4.17 0.08 -6.51
N ARG A 147 -4.95 -0.97 -6.80
CA ARG A 147 -5.28 -1.38 -8.17
C ARG A 147 -6.13 -0.34 -8.91
N VAL A 148 -7.11 0.25 -8.23
CA VAL A 148 -7.93 1.32 -8.81
C VAL A 148 -7.08 2.58 -9.02
N THR A 149 -6.28 2.98 -8.02
CA THR A 149 -5.41 4.16 -8.10
C THR A 149 -4.39 4.06 -9.23
N GLN A 150 -3.78 2.89 -9.45
CA GLN A 150 -2.85 2.69 -10.58
C GLN A 150 -3.51 2.94 -11.94
N ARG A 151 -4.81 2.65 -12.06
CA ARG A 151 -5.57 2.80 -13.31
C ARG A 151 -6.28 4.16 -13.40
N MET A 152 -6.56 4.78 -12.25
CA MET A 152 -7.23 6.06 -12.08
C MET A 152 -6.52 6.87 -10.98
N PRO A 153 -5.37 7.51 -11.30
CA PRO A 153 -4.53 8.19 -10.30
C PRO A 153 -5.26 9.30 -9.51
N ASP A 154 -6.33 9.87 -10.07
CA ASP A 154 -7.00 11.06 -9.53
C ASP A 154 -8.44 10.84 -9.04
N ALA A 155 -8.96 9.60 -9.10
CA ALA A 155 -10.37 9.35 -8.74
C ALA A 155 -10.67 9.60 -7.24
N TYR A 156 -9.65 9.47 -6.39
CA TYR A 156 -9.76 9.65 -4.94
C TYR A 156 -8.51 10.31 -4.35
N GLY A 157 -8.13 11.50 -4.86
CA GLY A 157 -7.18 12.44 -4.22
C GLY A 157 -6.12 11.80 -3.31
N ALA A 158 -5.35 10.83 -3.83
CA ALA A 158 -4.41 10.08 -3.00
C ALA A 158 -3.33 11.04 -2.51
N PRO A 159 -3.07 11.12 -1.18
CA PRO A 159 -2.04 12.00 -0.67
C PRO A 159 -0.68 11.59 -1.24
N MET A 160 0.04 12.58 -1.78
CA MET A 160 1.46 12.48 -2.08
C MET A 160 2.19 12.07 -0.79
N ASN A 161 2.81 10.88 -0.82
CA ASN A 161 3.95 10.57 0.03
C ASN A 161 5.13 10.29 -0.89
#